data_AF-A0A0D2SFY9-F1
#
_entry.id   AF-A0A0D2SFY9-F1
#
_cell.length_a   1.000
_cell.length_b   1.000
_cell.length_c   1.000
_cell.angle_alpha   90.00
_cell.angle_beta   90.00
_cell.angle_gamma   90.00
#
_symmetry.space_group_name_H-M   'P 1'
#
loop_
_entity.id
_entity.type
_entity.pdbx_description
1 polymer ?
#
loop_
_entity_poly.entity_id
_entity_poly.type
_entity_poly.pdbx_seq_one_letter_code
_entity_poly.pdbx_strand_id
1 'polypeptide(L)'
;MEEKLKSLALVGGGALLGAASTLFLLKLLPRRISNQCDKKAIELNDTTVKCAIGLGNGNIGMTGLSLLADEIVSEQLTRNIQFFGLDSQQKVTSSYVVVIGLGGVGSHAASMLLRSGVGKLLLVDFDQVRHRLRKDHGIEGGIPVVFSLEKPKAKLLPFRGPSGEEDNPSDYQIVPGFRVRIIPVLGTIPAIFGQVMASYVVTQLAGLDVQTEPVVNLDVDHYQTLFQRLIEHEESVYGADMQVQVDVEEVQYIVKELWRGRSARELSPKDVGRGMWRSVNELMLVRWDQAKAASVSNLVLLKFKEADEHEQRSLDDIKEKEPEFFNRVTSVLKRAEQDFGL
;
A
#
# COMPACT_ATOMS: atom_id res chain seq x y z
N MET A 1 -26.82 -50.60 -21.89
CA MET A 1 -27.91 -49.62 -21.73
C MET A 1 -28.39 -49.53 -20.28
N GLU A 2 -28.41 -50.64 -19.53
CA GLU A 2 -28.81 -50.70 -18.12
C GLU A 2 -27.96 -49.89 -17.12
N GLU A 3 -26.63 -49.84 -17.28
CA GLU A 3 -25.79 -49.13 -16.28
C GLU A 3 -25.97 -47.61 -16.29
N LYS A 4 -26.22 -47.01 -17.46
CA LYS A 4 -26.49 -45.57 -17.58
C LYS A 4 -27.80 -45.17 -16.91
N LEU A 5 -28.80 -46.07 -16.90
CA LEU A 5 -30.10 -45.83 -16.27
C LEU A 5 -29.99 -45.89 -14.74
N LYS A 6 -29.19 -46.81 -14.20
CA LYS A 6 -28.92 -46.92 -12.75
C LYS A 6 -28.15 -45.69 -12.21
N SER A 7 -27.21 -45.17 -12.98
CA SER A 7 -26.44 -43.96 -12.61
C SER A 7 -27.30 -42.69 -12.64
N LEU A 8 -28.19 -42.53 -13.65
CA LEU A 8 -29.14 -41.42 -13.69
C LEU A 8 -30.16 -41.45 -12.53
N ALA A 9 -30.62 -42.64 -12.14
CA ALA A 9 -31.51 -42.80 -10.99
C ALA A 9 -30.82 -42.44 -9.67
N LEU A 10 -29.52 -42.75 -9.52
CA LEU A 10 -28.73 -42.41 -8.34
C LEU A 10 -28.50 -40.88 -8.21
N VAL A 11 -28.16 -40.23 -9.34
CA VAL A 11 -27.93 -38.78 -9.38
C VAL A 11 -29.24 -37.99 -9.21
N GLY A 12 -30.32 -38.45 -9.84
CA GLY A 12 -31.66 -37.85 -9.69
C GLY A 12 -32.23 -37.99 -8.28
N GLY A 13 -32.04 -39.16 -7.65
CA GLY A 13 -32.45 -39.41 -6.26
C GLY A 13 -31.66 -38.58 -5.24
N GLY A 14 -30.34 -38.44 -5.44
CA GLY A 14 -29.48 -37.62 -4.59
C GLY A 14 -29.82 -36.12 -4.63
N ALA A 15 -30.14 -35.59 -5.82
CA ALA A 15 -30.52 -34.18 -5.98
C ALA A 15 -31.86 -33.86 -5.30
N LEU A 16 -32.84 -34.76 -5.39
CA LEU A 16 -34.15 -34.59 -4.74
C LEU A 16 -34.06 -34.66 -3.21
N LEU A 17 -33.27 -35.59 -2.67
CA LEU A 17 -33.02 -35.69 -1.23
C LEU A 17 -32.26 -34.46 -0.69
N GLY A 18 -31.30 -33.94 -1.45
CA GLY A 18 -30.58 -32.71 -1.12
C GLY A 18 -31.51 -31.48 -1.06
N ALA A 19 -32.35 -31.30 -2.08
CA ALA A 19 -33.29 -30.18 -2.14
C ALA A 19 -34.36 -30.25 -1.04
N ALA A 20 -34.89 -31.45 -0.75
CA ALA A 20 -35.86 -31.65 0.33
C ALA A 20 -35.26 -31.39 1.72
N SER A 21 -34.01 -31.81 1.95
CA SER A 21 -33.27 -31.53 3.18
C SER A 21 -33.03 -30.03 3.40
N THR A 22 -32.69 -29.31 2.33
CA THR A 22 -32.44 -27.85 2.39
C THR A 22 -33.74 -27.08 2.67
N LEU A 23 -34.85 -27.50 2.05
CA LEU A 23 -36.18 -26.93 2.31
C LEU A 23 -36.70 -27.23 3.73
N PHE A 24 -36.39 -28.41 4.28
CA PHE A 24 -36.74 -28.78 5.64
C PHE A 24 -35.92 -28.00 6.68
N LEU A 25 -34.62 -27.81 6.45
CA LEU A 25 -33.76 -26.93 7.27
C LEU A 25 -34.21 -25.47 7.23
N LEU A 26 -34.60 -24.96 6.06
CA LEU A 26 -35.17 -23.60 5.91
C LEU A 26 -36.51 -23.42 6.62
N LYS A 27 -37.30 -24.48 6.80
CA LYS A 27 -38.58 -24.44 7.54
C LYS A 27 -38.44 -24.71 9.04
N LEU A 28 -37.39 -25.41 9.48
CA LEU A 28 -37.13 -25.72 10.89
C LEU A 28 -36.27 -24.68 11.61
N LEU A 29 -35.61 -23.77 10.89
CA LEU A 29 -34.96 -22.61 11.51
C LEU A 29 -36.02 -21.73 12.19
N PRO A 30 -36.03 -21.62 13.53
CA PRO A 30 -37.05 -20.86 14.23
C PRO A 30 -36.89 -19.38 13.86
N ARG A 31 -37.98 -18.72 13.42
CA ARG A 31 -38.14 -17.26 13.25
C ARG A 31 -37.97 -16.45 14.56
N ARG A 32 -37.19 -16.94 15.52
CA ARG A 32 -37.07 -16.39 16.88
C ARG A 32 -35.74 -15.69 17.18
N ILE A 33 -34.76 -15.74 16.26
CA ILE A 33 -33.46 -15.07 16.44
C ILE A 33 -33.46 -13.61 15.94
N SER A 34 -34.38 -13.21 15.05
CA SER A 34 -34.47 -11.81 14.57
C SER A 34 -34.82 -10.86 15.73
N ASN A 35 -35.91 -11.11 16.47
CA ASN A 35 -36.47 -10.11 17.38
C ASN A 35 -35.64 -9.80 18.64
N GLN A 36 -34.60 -10.57 18.95
CA GLN A 36 -33.77 -10.35 20.15
C GLN A 36 -32.41 -9.71 19.83
N CYS A 37 -31.85 -9.95 18.63
CA CYS A 37 -30.68 -9.23 18.15
C CYS A 37 -31.06 -7.82 17.68
N ASP A 38 -32.25 -7.68 17.06
CA ASP A 38 -32.75 -6.39 16.57
C ASP A 38 -32.84 -5.36 17.71
N LYS A 39 -33.39 -5.71 18.88
CA LYS A 39 -33.57 -4.72 19.97
C LYS A 39 -32.25 -4.25 20.61
N LYS A 40 -31.25 -5.13 20.74
CA LYS A 40 -29.94 -4.77 21.32
C LYS A 40 -29.01 -4.08 20.32
N ALA A 41 -29.09 -4.44 19.03
CA ALA A 41 -28.36 -3.77 17.97
C ALA A 41 -28.95 -2.39 17.64
N ILE A 42 -30.29 -2.25 17.69
CA ILE A 42 -30.97 -0.96 17.49
C ILE A 42 -30.62 0.03 18.61
N GLU A 43 -30.57 -0.36 19.90
CA GLU A 43 -30.17 0.58 20.98
C GLU A 43 -28.70 1.03 20.89
N LEU A 44 -27.79 0.15 20.46
CA LEU A 44 -26.36 0.48 20.32
C LEU A 44 -26.07 1.34 19.07
N ASN A 45 -26.76 1.06 17.95
CA ASN A 45 -26.63 1.83 16.72
C ASN A 45 -27.35 3.18 16.79
N ASP A 46 -28.52 3.28 17.43
CA ASP A 46 -29.25 4.55 17.53
C ASP A 46 -28.47 5.60 18.35
N THR A 47 -27.68 5.16 19.34
CA THR A 47 -26.80 6.06 20.13
C THR A 47 -25.55 6.50 19.34
N THR A 48 -25.00 5.62 18.52
CA THR A 48 -23.77 5.90 17.74
C THR A 48 -24.08 6.69 16.46
N VAL A 49 -25.23 6.44 15.85
CA VAL A 49 -25.71 7.13 14.64
C VAL A 49 -26.36 8.48 14.99
N LYS A 50 -27.12 8.62 16.09
CA LYS A 50 -27.67 9.93 16.49
C LYS A 50 -26.61 10.94 16.92
N CYS A 51 -25.47 10.51 17.45
CA CYS A 51 -24.36 11.42 17.76
C CYS A 51 -23.71 12.05 16.52
N ALA A 52 -23.89 11.49 15.31
CA ALA A 52 -23.22 11.96 14.10
C ALA A 52 -24.14 12.74 13.13
N ILE A 53 -25.47 12.61 13.22
CA ILE A 53 -26.42 13.27 12.30
C ILE A 53 -26.85 14.67 12.78
N GLY A 54 -26.42 15.09 13.97
CA GLY A 54 -26.71 16.42 14.50
C GLY A 54 -25.79 17.51 13.97
N LEU A 55 -25.83 17.85 12.68
CA LEU A 55 -25.36 19.14 12.13
C LEU A 55 -25.83 19.33 10.67
N GLY A 56 -26.58 20.41 10.43
CA GLY A 56 -26.70 21.05 9.11
C GLY A 56 -27.99 20.80 8.34
N ASN A 57 -29.03 21.59 8.67
CA ASN A 57 -30.22 21.74 7.84
C ASN A 57 -29.85 22.61 6.62
N GLY A 58 -29.65 21.99 5.45
CA GLY A 58 -29.33 22.69 4.20
C GLY A 58 -29.77 21.88 2.98
N ASN A 59 -30.65 22.46 2.17
CA ASN A 59 -31.11 21.91 0.89
C ASN A 59 -29.93 21.60 -0.04
N ILE A 60 -29.67 20.32 -0.29
CA ILE A 60 -28.83 19.86 -1.40
C ILE A 60 -29.67 18.87 -2.22
N GLY A 61 -29.80 19.18 -3.51
CA GLY A 61 -30.58 18.42 -4.48
C GLY A 61 -30.10 16.98 -4.63
N MET A 62 -30.92 16.17 -5.30
CA MET A 62 -30.69 14.77 -5.63
C MET A 62 -29.27 14.47 -6.17
N THR A 63 -28.32 14.21 -5.28
CA THR A 63 -26.98 13.68 -5.59
C THR A 63 -26.74 12.47 -4.71
N GLY A 64 -26.66 11.29 -5.36
CA GLY A 64 -26.15 10.02 -4.82
C GLY A 64 -26.59 9.66 -3.40
N LEU A 65 -27.49 8.68 -3.26
CA LEU A 65 -27.56 7.94 -1.99
C LEU A 65 -26.11 7.57 -1.60
N SER A 66 -25.62 8.10 -0.48
CA SER A 66 -24.34 7.67 0.07
C SER A 66 -24.40 6.16 0.16
N LEU A 67 -23.51 5.44 -0.55
CA LEU A 67 -23.51 3.97 -0.55
C LEU A 67 -23.39 3.42 0.89
N LEU A 68 -22.82 4.23 1.80
CA LEU A 68 -22.72 3.93 3.23
C LEU A 68 -24.00 4.24 4.03
N ALA A 69 -25.01 4.91 3.45
CA ALA A 69 -26.32 5.06 4.05
C ALA A 69 -27.15 3.77 3.93
N ASP A 70 -26.76 2.84 3.06
CA ASP A 70 -27.30 1.49 3.02
C ASP A 70 -26.72 0.69 4.20
N GLU A 71 -27.59 0.23 5.10
CA GLU A 71 -27.20 -0.50 6.31
C GLU A 71 -26.43 -1.78 6.00
N ILE A 72 -26.78 -2.50 4.92
CA ILE A 72 -26.12 -3.75 4.54
C ILE A 72 -24.70 -3.46 4.04
N VAL A 73 -24.55 -2.43 3.22
CA VAL A 73 -23.22 -2.03 2.72
C VAL A 73 -22.35 -1.51 3.85
N SER A 74 -22.91 -0.69 4.74
CA SER A 74 -22.21 -0.21 5.92
C SER A 74 -21.71 -1.38 6.79
N GLU A 75 -22.57 -2.38 7.02
CA GLU A 75 -22.21 -3.56 7.82
C GLU A 75 -21.10 -4.40 7.16
N GLN A 76 -21.11 -4.53 5.83
CA GLN A 76 -20.04 -5.22 5.08
C GLN A 76 -18.69 -4.49 5.21
N LEU A 77 -18.72 -3.16 5.35
CA LEU A 77 -17.53 -2.31 5.45
C LEU A 77 -17.15 -1.96 6.88
N THR A 78 -17.85 -2.48 7.91
CA THR A 78 -17.61 -2.15 9.33
C THR A 78 -16.14 -2.25 9.73
N ARG A 79 -15.42 -3.28 9.28
CA ARG A 79 -13.98 -3.43 9.60
C ARG A 79 -13.12 -2.33 8.99
N ASN A 80 -13.41 -1.91 7.76
CA ASN A 80 -12.70 -0.82 7.12
C ASN A 80 -13.05 0.52 7.77
N ILE A 81 -14.33 0.72 8.15
CA ILE A 81 -14.77 1.92 8.86
C ILE A 81 -14.10 2.02 10.23
N GLN A 82 -14.00 0.90 10.98
CA GLN A 82 -13.30 0.87 12.26
C GLN A 82 -11.81 1.17 12.13
N PHE A 83 -11.20 0.77 11.02
CA PHE A 83 -9.78 0.98 10.77
C PHE A 83 -9.46 2.40 10.25
N PHE A 84 -10.20 2.88 9.25
CA PHE A 84 -9.94 4.17 8.58
C PHE A 84 -10.73 5.35 9.17
N GLY A 85 -11.82 5.09 9.87
CA GLY A 85 -12.85 6.09 10.19
C GLY A 85 -13.87 6.25 9.05
N LEU A 86 -15.03 6.83 9.39
CA LEU A 86 -16.15 6.99 8.46
C LEU A 86 -15.82 7.93 7.29
N ASP A 87 -15.21 9.08 7.56
CA ASP A 87 -14.87 10.08 6.55
C ASP A 87 -13.88 9.53 5.51
N SER A 88 -12.89 8.76 5.98
CA SER A 88 -11.91 8.10 5.11
C SER A 88 -12.55 7.00 4.27
N GLN A 89 -13.47 6.21 4.85
CA GLN A 89 -14.22 5.21 4.09
C GLN A 89 -15.13 5.87 3.04
N GLN A 90 -15.74 7.02 3.34
CA GLN A 90 -16.51 7.79 2.35
C GLN A 90 -15.64 8.18 1.14
N LYS A 91 -14.38 8.61 1.37
CA LYS A 91 -13.44 8.89 0.27
C LYS A 91 -13.19 7.65 -0.59
N VAL A 92 -12.88 6.51 0.03
CA VAL A 92 -12.69 5.23 -0.68
C VAL A 92 -13.92 4.89 -1.53
N THR A 93 -15.11 5.03 -0.95
CA THR A 93 -16.37 4.71 -1.61
C THR A 93 -16.78 5.69 -2.70
N SER A 94 -16.36 6.95 -2.61
CA SER A 94 -16.54 7.94 -3.69
C SER A 94 -15.56 7.79 -4.85
N SER A 95 -14.54 6.92 -4.71
CA SER A 95 -13.42 6.83 -5.66
C SER A 95 -13.73 6.01 -6.90
N TYR A 96 -13.08 6.38 -8.00
CA TYR A 96 -13.07 5.64 -9.27
C TYR A 96 -11.65 5.16 -9.58
N VAL A 97 -11.46 3.85 -9.65
CA VAL A 97 -10.16 3.21 -9.90
C VAL A 97 -10.17 2.46 -11.22
N VAL A 98 -9.09 2.59 -12.00
CA VAL A 98 -8.87 1.84 -13.23
C VAL A 98 -7.82 0.76 -12.97
N VAL A 99 -8.15 -0.50 -13.27
CA VAL A 99 -7.22 -1.62 -13.21
C VAL A 99 -6.87 -2.05 -14.62
N ILE A 100 -5.60 -1.88 -14.99
CA ILE A 100 -5.06 -2.25 -16.30
C ILE A 100 -4.29 -3.57 -16.16
N GLY A 101 -4.74 -4.60 -16.87
CA GLY A 101 -4.24 -5.97 -16.85
C GLY A 101 -4.95 -6.82 -15.79
N LEU A 102 -5.63 -7.89 -16.22
CA LEU A 102 -6.39 -8.79 -15.32
C LEU A 102 -5.78 -10.19 -15.20
N GLY A 103 -4.46 -10.28 -15.32
CA GLY A 103 -3.69 -11.50 -15.08
C GLY A 103 -3.56 -11.85 -13.59
N GLY A 104 -2.54 -12.64 -13.23
CA GLY A 104 -2.37 -13.17 -11.86
C GLY A 104 -2.16 -12.11 -10.75
N VAL A 105 -1.83 -10.86 -11.09
CA VAL A 105 -1.70 -9.75 -10.13
C VAL A 105 -2.97 -8.90 -10.12
N GLY A 106 -3.35 -8.35 -11.28
CA GLY A 106 -4.43 -7.37 -11.37
C GLY A 106 -5.81 -7.91 -11.05
N SER A 107 -6.07 -9.20 -11.30
CA SER A 107 -7.33 -9.86 -10.88
C SER A 107 -7.52 -9.86 -9.36
N HIS A 108 -6.45 -10.16 -8.60
CA HIS A 108 -6.44 -10.09 -7.14
C HIS A 108 -6.55 -8.64 -6.63
N ALA A 109 -5.87 -7.70 -7.30
CA ALA A 109 -5.97 -6.28 -6.96
C ALA A 109 -7.40 -5.76 -7.16
N ALA A 110 -8.01 -6.00 -8.33
CA ALA A 110 -9.38 -5.60 -8.65
C ALA A 110 -10.40 -6.19 -7.67
N SER A 111 -10.26 -7.47 -7.34
CA SER A 111 -11.13 -8.16 -6.37
C SER A 111 -11.05 -7.51 -4.99
N MET A 112 -9.83 -7.20 -4.51
CA MET A 112 -9.69 -6.59 -3.19
C MET A 112 -10.13 -5.13 -3.17
N LEU A 113 -9.88 -4.35 -4.24
CA LEU A 113 -10.39 -2.98 -4.37
C LEU A 113 -11.92 -2.93 -4.28
N LEU A 114 -12.60 -3.85 -4.97
CA LEU A 114 -14.06 -3.97 -4.92
C LEU A 114 -14.53 -4.29 -3.49
N ARG A 115 -13.89 -5.27 -2.83
CA ARG A 115 -14.24 -5.71 -1.47
C ARG A 115 -13.97 -4.63 -0.42
N SER A 116 -13.02 -3.72 -0.67
CA SER A 116 -12.71 -2.60 0.21
C SER A 116 -13.69 -1.43 0.07
N GLY A 117 -14.65 -1.53 -0.85
CA GLY A 117 -15.72 -0.57 -1.02
C GLY A 117 -15.41 0.55 -1.99
N VAL A 118 -14.45 0.38 -2.93
CA VAL A 118 -14.22 1.32 -4.03
C VAL A 118 -15.49 1.42 -4.88
N GLY A 119 -16.04 2.63 -5.05
CA GLY A 119 -17.37 2.82 -5.64
C GLY A 119 -17.46 2.49 -7.13
N LYS A 120 -16.38 2.72 -7.88
CA LYS A 120 -16.34 2.39 -9.32
C LYS A 120 -15.00 1.77 -9.71
N LEU A 121 -15.06 0.68 -10.45
CA LEU A 121 -13.92 0.03 -11.06
C LEU A 121 -14.09 -0.03 -12.58
N LEU A 122 -13.05 0.36 -13.32
CA LEU A 122 -12.92 0.07 -14.76
C LEU A 122 -11.80 -0.93 -14.94
N LEU A 123 -12.12 -2.07 -15.56
CA LEU A 123 -11.16 -3.12 -15.83
C LEU A 123 -10.81 -3.08 -17.31
N VAL A 124 -9.52 -2.95 -17.60
CA VAL A 124 -8.97 -2.92 -18.96
C VAL A 124 -7.98 -4.06 -19.07
N ASP A 125 -8.22 -5.02 -19.94
CA ASP A 125 -7.26 -6.09 -20.23
C ASP A 125 -6.90 -6.04 -21.72
N PHE A 126 -5.65 -6.43 -22.07
CA PHE A 126 -5.09 -6.44 -23.43
C PHE A 126 -4.64 -5.11 -24.06
N ASP A 127 -3.58 -4.50 -23.52
CA ASP A 127 -2.92 -3.39 -24.21
C ASP A 127 -1.40 -3.34 -23.96
N GLN A 128 -0.65 -2.84 -24.95
CA GLN A 128 0.79 -2.57 -24.87
C GLN A 128 1.06 -1.27 -24.09
N VAL A 129 0.46 -1.16 -22.89
CA VAL A 129 0.43 0.08 -22.09
C VAL A 129 1.83 0.61 -21.82
N ARG A 130 2.76 -0.26 -21.39
CA ARG A 130 4.14 0.14 -21.13
C ARG A 130 4.84 0.73 -22.37
N HIS A 131 4.60 0.16 -23.55
CA HIS A 131 5.20 0.65 -24.79
C HIS A 131 4.65 2.03 -25.15
N ARG A 132 3.31 2.19 -25.09
CA ARG A 132 2.63 3.46 -25.42
C ARG A 132 2.95 4.57 -24.42
N LEU A 133 2.98 4.28 -23.12
CA LEU A 133 3.39 5.24 -22.09
C LEU A 133 4.77 5.84 -22.39
N ARG A 134 5.72 5.02 -22.83
CA ARG A 134 7.07 5.48 -23.19
C ARG A 134 7.09 6.23 -24.50
N LYS A 135 6.55 5.62 -25.57
CA LYS A 135 6.68 6.13 -26.94
C LYS A 135 5.82 7.37 -27.18
N ASP A 136 4.57 7.32 -26.76
CA ASP A 136 3.55 8.31 -27.13
C ASP A 136 3.43 9.41 -26.06
N HIS A 137 3.80 9.11 -24.81
CA HIS A 137 3.66 10.03 -23.67
C HIS A 137 4.97 10.39 -22.96
N GLY A 138 6.12 9.81 -23.35
CA GLY A 138 7.41 10.09 -22.71
C GLY A 138 7.50 9.68 -21.23
N ILE A 139 6.60 8.82 -20.76
CA ILE A 139 6.55 8.37 -19.37
C ILE A 139 7.54 7.21 -19.19
N GLU A 140 8.72 7.54 -18.67
CA GLU A 140 9.81 6.59 -18.46
C GLU A 140 9.87 6.02 -17.02
N GLY A 141 9.30 6.73 -16.04
CA GLY A 141 9.36 6.40 -14.62
C GLY A 141 8.32 7.17 -13.78
N GLY A 142 8.53 7.22 -12.46
CA GLY A 142 7.62 7.88 -11.50
C GLY A 142 6.36 7.08 -11.15
N ILE A 143 6.26 5.84 -11.61
CA ILE A 143 5.16 4.93 -11.31
C ILE A 143 5.56 4.09 -10.09
N PRO A 144 4.80 4.11 -8.98
CA PRO A 144 5.04 3.22 -7.84
C PRO A 144 4.97 1.74 -8.26
N VAL A 145 5.90 0.92 -7.76
CA VAL A 145 6.02 -0.49 -8.14
C VAL A 145 6.10 -1.36 -6.89
N VAL A 146 5.35 -2.46 -6.90
CA VAL A 146 5.54 -3.58 -5.96
C VAL A 146 6.54 -4.56 -6.58
N PHE A 147 7.58 -4.89 -5.82
CA PHE A 147 8.58 -5.87 -6.23
C PHE A 147 8.93 -6.80 -5.07
N SER A 148 9.57 -7.93 -5.38
CA SER A 148 10.10 -8.85 -4.38
C SER A 148 11.62 -8.80 -4.37
N LEU A 149 12.20 -8.82 -3.18
CA LEU A 149 13.64 -8.97 -2.94
C LEU A 149 14.09 -10.43 -3.01
N GLU A 150 13.17 -11.39 -3.15
CA GLU A 150 13.50 -12.81 -3.24
C GLU A 150 14.31 -13.11 -4.51
N LYS A 151 15.40 -13.87 -4.33
CA LYS A 151 16.23 -14.31 -5.44
C LYS A 151 15.48 -15.39 -6.26
N PRO A 152 15.47 -15.31 -7.60
CA PRO A 152 14.87 -16.34 -8.44
C PRO A 152 15.49 -17.72 -8.16
N LYS A 153 14.65 -18.68 -7.75
CA LYS A 153 15.08 -20.06 -7.45
C LYS A 153 14.98 -21.01 -8.64
N ALA A 154 14.12 -20.69 -9.61
CA ALA A 154 13.87 -21.52 -10.78
C ALA A 154 14.30 -20.82 -12.07
N LYS A 155 14.94 -21.56 -12.96
CA LYS A 155 15.22 -21.12 -14.33
C LYS A 155 13.98 -21.34 -15.20
N LEU A 156 13.94 -20.67 -16.34
CA LEU A 156 12.98 -20.98 -17.40
C LEU A 156 13.05 -22.47 -17.70
N LEU A 157 11.90 -23.15 -17.67
CA LEU A 157 11.83 -24.54 -18.08
C LEU A 157 12.21 -24.64 -19.57
N PRO A 158 13.08 -25.58 -19.96
CA PRO A 158 13.34 -25.83 -21.36
C PRO A 158 12.02 -26.23 -22.03
N PHE A 159 11.71 -25.58 -23.15
CA PHE A 159 10.55 -25.93 -23.94
C PHE A 159 10.97 -27.04 -24.90
N ARG A 160 10.49 -28.27 -24.66
CA ARG A 160 10.71 -29.42 -25.53
C ARG A 160 9.40 -29.75 -26.22
N GLY A 161 9.43 -29.89 -27.55
CA GLY A 161 8.29 -30.34 -28.33
C GLY A 161 7.90 -31.80 -27.99
N PRO A 162 6.80 -32.31 -28.53
CA PRO A 162 6.38 -33.71 -28.38
C PRO A 162 7.45 -34.74 -28.79
N SER A 163 8.36 -34.34 -29.68
CA SER A 163 9.50 -35.12 -30.18
C SER A 163 10.75 -35.04 -29.29
N GLY A 164 10.76 -34.17 -28.26
CA GLY A 164 11.90 -33.95 -27.38
C GLY A 164 12.95 -32.96 -27.88
N GLU A 165 12.78 -32.42 -29.09
CA GLU A 165 13.66 -31.37 -29.64
C GLU A 165 13.33 -29.97 -29.07
N GLU A 166 14.31 -29.06 -29.11
CA GLU A 166 14.11 -27.66 -28.76
C GLU A 166 13.29 -26.96 -29.83
N ASP A 167 11.99 -26.79 -29.58
CA ASP A 167 11.10 -26.03 -30.45
C ASP A 167 11.05 -24.55 -30.08
N ASN A 168 10.71 -23.72 -31.07
CA ASN A 168 10.37 -22.32 -30.85
C ASN A 168 8.99 -22.24 -30.14
N PRO A 169 8.92 -21.73 -28.90
CA PRO A 169 7.67 -21.64 -28.16
C PRO A 169 6.63 -20.78 -28.84
N SER A 170 7.05 -19.83 -29.68
CA SER A 170 6.13 -18.95 -30.39
C SER A 170 5.21 -19.73 -31.33
N ASP A 171 5.63 -20.92 -31.77
CA ASP A 171 4.88 -21.78 -32.69
C ASP A 171 3.69 -22.46 -32.00
N TYR A 172 3.64 -22.44 -30.67
CA TYR A 172 2.57 -23.01 -29.85
C TYR A 172 1.66 -21.92 -29.24
N GLN A 173 1.72 -20.69 -29.75
CA GLN A 173 0.81 -19.61 -29.35
C GLN A 173 -0.61 -19.88 -29.83
N ILE A 174 -1.55 -20.08 -28.89
CA ILE A 174 -2.99 -20.16 -29.21
C ILE A 174 -3.53 -18.81 -29.68
N VAL A 175 -2.98 -17.71 -29.14
CA VAL A 175 -3.34 -16.33 -29.46
C VAL A 175 -2.05 -15.53 -29.69
N PRO A 176 -1.96 -14.70 -30.74
CA PRO A 176 -0.80 -13.84 -30.97
C PRO A 176 -0.47 -12.99 -29.73
N GLY A 177 0.77 -13.07 -29.26
CA GLY A 177 1.23 -12.33 -28.08
C GLY A 177 0.98 -13.04 -26.74
N PHE A 178 0.36 -14.22 -26.73
CA PHE A 178 0.21 -15.03 -25.53
C PHE A 178 1.54 -15.69 -25.15
N ARG A 179 1.91 -15.64 -23.87
CA ARG A 179 3.21 -16.12 -23.40
C ARG A 179 3.25 -17.65 -23.34
N VAL A 180 4.09 -18.28 -24.15
CA VAL A 180 4.22 -19.76 -24.20
C VAL A 180 5.32 -20.29 -23.27
N ARG A 181 6.37 -19.50 -23.00
CA ARG A 181 7.36 -19.83 -21.95
C ARG A 181 6.99 -19.17 -20.64
N ILE A 182 6.49 -19.98 -19.72
CA ILE A 182 6.13 -19.54 -18.37
C ILE A 182 7.34 -19.83 -17.46
N ILE A 183 7.92 -18.78 -16.86
CA ILE A 183 8.75 -18.99 -15.65
C ILE A 183 7.80 -19.64 -14.65
N PRO A 184 8.14 -20.79 -14.02
CA PRO A 184 7.27 -21.35 -13.00
C PRO A 184 7.09 -20.30 -11.90
N VAL A 185 5.86 -19.83 -11.75
CA VAL A 185 5.48 -18.86 -10.72
C VAL A 185 4.52 -19.58 -9.79
N LEU A 186 4.81 -19.55 -8.50
CA LEU A 186 3.86 -19.97 -7.48
C LEU A 186 2.70 -18.96 -7.50
N GLY A 187 1.49 -19.38 -7.89
CA GLY A 187 0.35 -18.49 -8.12
C GLY A 187 -0.01 -17.58 -6.94
N THR A 188 0.35 -17.97 -5.71
CA THR A 188 0.18 -17.13 -4.52
C THR A 188 1.07 -15.89 -4.53
N ILE A 189 2.23 -15.90 -5.21
CA ILE A 189 3.14 -14.74 -5.28
C ILE A 189 2.52 -13.57 -6.06
N PRO A 190 2.03 -13.75 -7.32
CA PRO A 190 1.24 -12.72 -7.99
C PRO A 190 0.02 -12.26 -7.20
N ALA A 191 -0.66 -13.19 -6.52
CA ALA A 191 -1.81 -12.84 -5.69
C ALA A 191 -1.42 -11.91 -4.54
N ILE A 192 -0.32 -12.19 -3.83
CA ILE A 192 0.25 -11.32 -2.80
C ILE A 192 0.56 -9.94 -3.37
N PHE A 193 1.18 -9.85 -4.55
CA PHE A 193 1.43 -8.55 -5.18
C PHE A 193 0.14 -7.79 -5.48
N GLY A 194 -0.90 -8.49 -5.94
CA GLY A 194 -2.23 -7.91 -6.15
C GLY A 194 -2.84 -7.37 -4.86
N GLN A 195 -2.71 -8.12 -3.76
CA GLN A 195 -3.15 -7.67 -2.42
C GLN A 195 -2.38 -6.43 -1.95
N VAL A 196 -1.05 -6.40 -2.13
CA VAL A 196 -0.22 -5.24 -1.76
C VAL A 196 -0.61 -4.02 -2.59
N MET A 197 -0.82 -4.17 -3.90
CA MET A 197 -1.28 -3.07 -4.76
C MET A 197 -2.65 -2.53 -4.33
N ALA A 198 -3.61 -3.41 -4.02
CA ALA A 198 -4.91 -2.98 -3.54
C ALA A 198 -4.82 -2.27 -2.18
N SER A 199 -4.03 -2.81 -1.25
CA SER A 199 -3.79 -2.20 0.06
C SER A 199 -3.23 -0.78 -0.10
N TYR A 200 -2.18 -0.62 -0.92
CA TYR A 200 -1.58 0.67 -1.23
C TYR A 200 -2.61 1.66 -1.81
N VAL A 201 -3.41 1.24 -2.79
CA VAL A 201 -4.42 2.14 -3.39
C VAL A 201 -5.49 2.53 -2.37
N VAL A 202 -6.03 1.58 -1.59
CA VAL A 202 -7.08 1.86 -0.61
C VAL A 202 -6.60 2.82 0.47
N THR A 203 -5.37 2.64 0.96
CA THR A 203 -4.82 3.51 2.01
C THR A 203 -4.56 4.92 1.49
N GLN A 204 -4.06 5.06 0.26
CA GLN A 204 -3.94 6.36 -0.41
C GLN A 204 -5.30 7.05 -0.59
N LEU A 205 -6.34 6.32 -1.03
CA LEU A 205 -7.70 6.86 -1.17
C LEU A 205 -8.31 7.26 0.18
N ALA A 206 -8.02 6.50 1.23
CA ALA A 206 -8.44 6.81 2.60
C ALA A 206 -7.67 8.01 3.19
N GLY A 207 -6.56 8.44 2.58
CA GLY A 207 -5.66 9.44 3.15
C GLY A 207 -4.86 8.90 4.35
N LEU A 208 -4.73 7.58 4.45
CA LEU A 208 -3.90 6.92 5.45
C LEU A 208 -2.51 6.69 4.88
N ASP A 209 -1.51 7.30 5.50
CA ASP A 209 -0.12 7.02 5.18
C ASP A 209 0.28 5.63 5.69
N VAL A 210 0.61 4.73 4.76
CA VAL A 210 1.08 3.38 5.09
C VAL A 210 2.54 3.26 4.72
N GLN A 211 3.30 3.01 5.76
CA GLN A 211 4.74 2.87 5.70
C GLN A 211 5.13 1.50 5.13
N THR A 212 5.90 1.50 4.03
CA THR A 212 6.47 0.29 3.43
C THR A 212 7.92 0.11 3.84
N GLU A 213 8.43 -1.11 3.81
CA GLU A 213 9.86 -1.37 4.04
C GLU A 213 10.73 -0.53 3.09
N PRO A 214 11.80 0.11 3.58
CA PRO A 214 12.71 0.86 2.73
C PRO A 214 13.33 -0.05 1.65
N VAL A 215 13.36 0.47 0.42
CA VAL A 215 13.96 -0.22 -0.73
C VAL A 215 15.48 -0.31 -0.59
N VAL A 216 16.08 0.70 0.04
CA VAL A 216 17.51 0.75 0.34
C VAL A 216 17.72 0.05 1.68
N ASN A 217 18.50 -1.03 1.66
CA ASN A 217 18.96 -1.68 2.88
C ASN A 217 20.45 -1.35 3.06
N LEU A 218 20.74 -0.47 4.00
CA LEU A 218 22.10 -0.08 4.36
C LEU A 218 22.67 -1.11 5.34
N ASP A 219 23.95 -1.44 5.19
CA ASP A 219 24.67 -2.26 6.16
C ASP A 219 25.18 -1.41 7.34
N VAL A 220 25.81 -2.08 8.31
CA VAL A 220 26.34 -1.46 9.52
C VAL A 220 27.41 -0.39 9.20
N ASP A 221 28.24 -0.62 8.19
CA ASP A 221 29.34 0.29 7.83
C ASP A 221 28.80 1.62 7.28
N HIS A 222 27.68 1.59 6.56
CA HIS A 222 27.00 2.82 6.11
C HIS A 222 26.48 3.64 7.30
N TYR A 223 25.86 3.00 8.30
CA TYR A 223 25.37 3.71 9.49
C TYR A 223 26.51 4.29 10.32
N GLN A 224 27.61 3.55 10.49
CA GLN A 224 28.83 4.05 11.14
C GLN A 224 29.42 5.25 10.39
N THR A 225 29.45 5.20 9.06
CA THR A 225 29.92 6.32 8.24
C THR A 225 29.04 7.55 8.41
N LEU A 226 27.72 7.39 8.45
CA LEU A 226 26.78 8.50 8.69
C LEU A 226 26.93 9.08 10.10
N PHE A 227 27.15 8.23 11.10
CA PHE A 227 27.37 8.68 12.48
C PHE A 227 28.70 9.44 12.62
N GLN A 228 29.79 8.92 12.06
CA GLN A 228 31.09 9.59 12.06
C GLN A 228 31.01 10.95 11.35
N ARG A 229 30.31 11.00 10.21
CA ARG A 229 30.05 12.25 9.48
C ARG A 229 29.24 13.25 10.29
N LEU A 230 28.24 12.80 11.05
CA LEU A 230 27.47 13.65 11.96
C LEU A 230 28.39 14.25 13.04
N ILE A 231 29.25 13.44 13.67
CA ILE A 231 30.19 13.92 14.69
C ILE A 231 31.14 14.98 14.12
N GLU A 232 31.78 14.70 12.99
CA GLU A 232 32.72 15.61 12.33
C GLU A 232 32.04 16.93 11.93
N HIS A 233 30.80 16.85 11.43
CA HIS A 233 30.02 18.02 11.06
C HIS A 233 29.63 18.85 12.29
N GLU A 234 29.18 18.21 13.36
CA GLU A 234 28.81 18.87 14.62
C GLU A 234 30.00 19.57 15.27
N GLU A 235 31.18 18.95 15.25
CA GLU A 235 32.43 19.56 15.70
C GLU A 235 32.79 20.79 14.87
N SER A 236 32.66 20.69 13.54
CA SER A 236 33.01 21.78 12.63
C SER A 236 32.09 22.99 12.77
N VAL A 237 30.79 22.78 13.02
CA VAL A 237 29.78 23.84 13.05
C VAL A 237 29.60 24.43 14.45
N TYR A 238 29.58 23.59 15.49
CA TYR A 238 29.24 24.00 16.86
C TYR A 238 30.43 23.94 17.83
N GLY A 239 31.56 23.37 17.43
CA GLY A 239 32.76 23.25 18.26
C GLY A 239 32.78 22.03 19.18
N ALA A 240 33.81 21.95 20.03
CA ALA A 240 34.11 20.77 20.84
C ALA A 240 33.08 20.47 21.97
N ASP A 241 32.25 21.44 22.36
CA ASP A 241 31.18 21.28 23.37
C ASP A 241 29.89 20.65 22.79
N MET A 242 30.05 19.79 21.77
CA MET A 242 28.97 19.22 20.96
C MET A 242 27.98 18.38 21.78
N GLN A 243 26.69 18.51 21.48
CA GLN A 243 25.59 17.75 22.08
C GLN A 243 25.05 16.73 21.08
N VAL A 244 25.90 15.80 20.64
CA VAL A 244 25.42 14.61 19.92
C VAL A 244 24.87 13.63 20.95
N GLN A 245 23.56 13.48 20.96
CA GLN A 245 22.78 12.67 21.90
C GLN A 245 22.23 11.41 21.22
N VAL A 246 22.94 10.90 20.22
CA VAL A 246 22.58 9.68 19.51
C VAL A 246 23.76 8.72 19.42
N ASP A 247 23.48 7.43 19.44
CA ASP A 247 24.44 6.38 19.09
C ASP A 247 24.23 5.81 17.66
N VAL A 248 25.01 4.79 17.29
CA VAL A 248 24.94 4.17 15.95
C VAL A 248 23.60 3.44 15.72
N GLU A 249 23.01 2.84 16.76
CA GLU A 249 21.73 2.14 16.65
C GLU A 249 20.59 3.14 16.46
N GLU A 250 20.65 4.28 17.14
CA GLU A 250 19.73 5.39 16.97
C GLU A 250 19.89 6.06 15.60
N VAL A 251 21.11 6.22 15.09
CA VAL A 251 21.36 6.63 13.70
C VAL A 251 20.74 5.65 12.71
N GLN A 252 20.86 4.34 12.96
CA GLN A 252 20.20 3.33 12.13
C GLN A 252 18.68 3.50 12.16
N TYR A 253 18.07 3.72 13.33
CA TYR A 253 16.63 4.00 13.43
C TYR A 253 16.25 5.27 12.65
N ILE A 254 16.98 6.37 12.83
CA ILE A 254 16.71 7.64 12.14
C ILE A 254 16.78 7.45 10.62
N VAL A 255 17.84 6.84 10.12
CA VAL A 255 18.05 6.66 8.68
C VAL A 255 17.06 5.65 8.10
N LYS A 256 16.86 4.51 8.75
CA LYS A 256 16.05 3.41 8.22
C LYS A 256 14.54 3.61 8.45
N GLU A 257 14.15 4.00 9.66
CA GLU A 257 12.75 4.03 10.09
C GLU A 257 12.08 5.40 9.93
N LEU A 258 12.80 6.50 10.20
CA LEU A 258 12.27 7.85 10.01
C LEU A 258 12.39 8.30 8.55
N TRP A 259 13.61 8.19 7.99
CA TRP A 259 13.94 8.78 6.68
C TRP A 259 14.01 7.77 5.53
N ARG A 260 13.81 6.47 5.80
CA ARG A 260 13.71 5.40 4.79
C ARG A 260 14.91 5.35 3.82
N GLY A 261 16.10 5.71 4.30
CA GLY A 261 17.35 5.74 3.54
C GLY A 261 17.40 6.80 2.44
N ARG A 262 16.64 7.89 2.58
CA ARG A 262 16.53 8.96 1.59
C ARG A 262 16.56 10.34 2.24
N SER A 263 16.87 11.34 1.44
CA SER A 263 16.74 12.73 1.87
C SER A 263 15.29 13.07 2.21
N ALA A 264 15.08 13.85 3.27
CA ALA A 264 13.80 14.43 3.66
C ALA A 264 13.18 15.32 2.56
N ARG A 265 14.00 15.83 1.63
CA ARG A 265 13.56 16.61 0.47
C ARG A 265 13.15 15.73 -0.71
N GLU A 266 13.49 14.45 -0.72
CA GLU A 266 13.13 13.53 -1.80
C GLU A 266 11.71 12.98 -1.60
N LEU A 267 10.74 13.59 -2.28
CA LEU A 267 9.33 13.16 -2.26
C LEU A 267 9.08 11.83 -2.98
N SER A 268 9.91 11.48 -3.96
CA SER A 268 9.75 10.29 -4.77
C SER A 268 11.11 9.78 -5.25
N PRO A 269 11.36 8.46 -5.25
CA PRO A 269 12.57 7.89 -5.85
C PRO A 269 12.71 8.32 -7.31
N LYS A 270 13.78 9.06 -7.61
CA LYS A 270 14.14 9.40 -9.00
C LYS A 270 15.17 8.42 -9.56
N ASP A 271 16.10 7.97 -8.72
CA ASP A 271 17.23 7.15 -9.13
C ASP A 271 17.08 5.68 -8.73
N VAL A 272 17.55 4.78 -9.59
CA VAL A 272 17.61 3.33 -9.33
C VAL A 272 19.00 2.76 -9.61
N GLY A 273 19.32 1.62 -9.02
CA GLY A 273 20.61 0.95 -9.23
C GLY A 273 21.80 1.82 -8.83
N ARG A 274 22.74 2.07 -9.74
CA ARG A 274 23.95 2.87 -9.43
C ARG A 274 23.62 4.32 -9.07
N GLY A 275 22.59 4.92 -9.68
CA GLY A 275 22.19 6.29 -9.35
C GLY A 275 21.72 6.40 -7.89
N MET A 276 20.91 5.43 -7.46
CA MET A 276 20.42 5.34 -6.08
C MET A 276 21.58 5.25 -5.08
N TRP A 277 22.57 4.40 -5.33
CA TRP A 277 23.73 4.28 -4.45
C TRP A 277 24.62 5.54 -4.43
N ARG A 278 24.74 6.28 -5.53
CA ARG A 278 25.39 7.60 -5.49
C ARG A 278 24.64 8.57 -4.59
N SER A 279 23.32 8.62 -4.75
CA SER A 279 22.44 9.45 -3.92
C SER A 279 22.54 9.09 -2.43
N VAL A 280 22.64 7.80 -2.10
CA VAL A 280 22.84 7.32 -0.71
C VAL A 280 24.18 7.79 -0.13
N ASN A 281 25.25 7.74 -0.91
CA ASN A 281 26.58 8.16 -0.46
C ASN A 281 26.66 9.67 -0.17
N GLU A 282 25.76 10.45 -0.79
CA GLU A 282 25.62 11.90 -0.59
C GLU A 282 24.81 12.28 0.65
N LEU A 283 24.25 11.32 1.39
CA LEU A 283 23.39 11.59 2.54
C LEU A 283 24.20 11.95 3.79
N MET A 284 23.69 12.87 4.60
CA MET A 284 24.23 13.20 5.91
C MET A 284 23.10 13.61 6.87
N LEU A 285 23.35 13.47 8.16
CA LEU A 285 22.45 13.94 9.20
C LEU A 285 22.86 15.34 9.65
N VAL A 286 21.88 16.23 9.77
CA VAL A 286 22.05 17.57 10.35
C VAL A 286 20.90 17.88 11.30
N ARG A 287 21.07 18.87 12.18
CA ARG A 287 20.03 19.32 13.09
C ARG A 287 18.87 19.95 12.32
N TRP A 288 17.64 19.53 12.61
CA TRP A 288 16.45 20.20 12.11
C TRP A 288 16.32 21.60 12.72
N ASP A 289 16.37 21.68 14.04
CA ASP A 289 16.49 22.91 14.82
C ASP A 289 17.93 23.08 15.32
N GLN A 290 18.65 24.07 14.78
CA GLN A 290 20.04 24.36 15.17
C GLN A 290 20.17 24.73 16.65
N ALA A 291 19.10 25.26 17.27
CA ALA A 291 19.09 25.64 18.68
C ALA A 291 19.00 24.43 19.65
N LYS A 292 18.64 23.24 19.13
CA LYS A 292 18.52 22.02 19.92
C LYS A 292 19.67 21.07 19.65
N ALA A 293 19.95 20.17 20.60
CA ALA A 293 20.95 19.12 20.47
C ALA A 293 20.68 18.19 19.27
N ALA A 294 21.71 17.51 18.78
CA ALA A 294 21.58 16.45 17.78
C ALA A 294 21.02 15.19 18.46
N SER A 295 19.70 15.08 18.55
CA SER A 295 18.96 13.97 19.16
C SER A 295 18.11 13.22 18.13
N VAL A 296 17.54 12.07 18.53
CA VAL A 296 16.68 11.23 17.68
C VAL A 296 15.48 12.00 17.11
N SER A 297 14.95 12.98 17.85
CA SER A 297 13.83 13.83 17.45
C SER A 297 14.23 15.16 16.81
N ASN A 298 15.51 15.41 16.58
CA ASN A 298 16.00 16.66 16.00
C ASN A 298 16.98 16.45 14.84
N LEU A 299 17.08 15.25 14.26
CA LEU A 299 17.97 14.96 13.15
C LEU A 299 17.20 14.73 11.85
N VAL A 300 17.57 15.49 10.81
CA VAL A 300 17.04 15.37 9.45
C VAL A 300 18.10 14.79 8.52
N LEU A 301 17.71 13.82 7.68
CA LEU A 301 18.60 13.22 6.68
C LEU A 301 18.48 14.01 5.37
N LEU A 302 19.59 14.55 4.87
CA LEU A 302 19.65 15.40 3.67
C LEU A 302 20.85 15.02 2.80
N LYS A 303 20.84 15.40 1.52
CA LYS A 303 22.06 15.36 0.70
C LYS A 303 23.00 16.51 1.09
N PHE A 304 24.30 16.37 0.86
CA PHE A 304 25.29 17.42 1.15
C PHE A 304 24.84 18.84 0.77
N LYS A 305 24.47 19.05 -0.50
CA LYS A 305 24.00 20.37 -0.97
C LYS A 305 22.72 20.84 -0.27
N GLU A 306 21.82 19.92 0.06
CA GLU A 306 20.56 20.23 0.72
C GLU A 306 20.76 20.58 2.20
N ALA A 307 21.76 19.98 2.84
CA ALA A 307 22.20 20.31 4.19
C ALA A 307 22.79 21.73 4.22
N ASP A 308 23.68 22.06 3.28
CA ASP A 308 24.23 23.42 3.15
C ASP A 308 23.13 24.47 3.00
N GLU A 309 22.12 24.19 2.16
CA GLU A 309 20.98 25.08 1.94
C GLU A 309 20.04 25.17 3.16
N HIS A 310 19.90 24.09 3.92
CA HIS A 310 19.10 24.05 5.16
C HIS A 310 19.75 24.90 6.25
N GLU A 311 21.06 24.80 6.42
CA GLU A 311 21.79 25.50 7.48
C GLU A 311 21.89 27.01 7.26
N GLN A 312 21.76 27.46 6.01
CA GLN A 312 21.69 28.88 5.65
C GLN A 312 20.33 29.54 5.97
N ARG A 313 19.32 28.77 6.37
CA ARG A 313 17.96 29.27 6.62
C ARG A 313 17.55 29.05 8.06
N SER A 314 16.74 29.95 8.60
CA SER A 314 16.10 29.73 9.90
C SER A 314 14.89 28.81 9.74
N LEU A 315 14.51 28.13 10.82
CA LEU A 315 13.29 27.32 10.84
C LEU A 315 12.03 28.14 10.53
N ASP A 316 11.98 29.40 10.99
CA ASP A 316 10.87 30.30 10.68
C ASP A 316 10.80 30.60 9.17
N ASP A 317 11.94 30.81 8.51
CA ASP A 317 12.00 31.02 7.05
C ASP A 317 11.49 29.79 6.28
N ILE A 318 11.87 28.58 6.73
CA ILE A 318 11.39 27.32 6.14
C ILE A 318 9.89 27.16 6.37
N LYS A 319 9.38 27.48 7.56
CA LYS A 319 7.96 27.41 7.89
C LYS A 319 7.11 28.35 7.05
N GLU A 320 7.60 29.56 6.77
CA GLU A 320 6.90 30.55 5.96
C GLU A 320 6.95 30.23 4.46
N LYS A 321 8.14 29.88 3.93
CA LYS A 321 8.34 29.67 2.49
C LYS A 321 7.98 28.26 2.01
N GLU A 322 8.15 27.25 2.86
CA GLU A 322 7.97 25.83 2.54
C GLU A 322 7.11 25.11 3.60
N PRO A 323 5.86 25.54 3.86
CA PRO A 323 5.04 25.03 4.95
C PRO A 323 4.75 23.52 4.86
N GLU A 324 4.60 22.99 3.64
CA GLU A 324 4.39 21.55 3.42
C GLU A 324 5.63 20.72 3.80
N PHE A 325 6.84 21.22 3.50
CA PHE A 325 8.08 20.57 3.90
C PHE A 325 8.25 20.63 5.42
N PHE A 326 8.04 21.79 6.02
CA PHE A 326 8.10 22.00 7.46
C PHE A 326 7.15 21.05 8.20
N ASN A 327 5.88 21.00 7.80
CA ASN A 327 4.87 20.15 8.44
C ASN A 327 5.21 18.67 8.31
N ARG A 328 5.73 18.24 7.15
CA ARG A 328 6.13 16.85 6.93
C ARG A 328 7.31 16.46 7.83
N VAL A 329 8.38 17.24 7.83
CA VAL A 329 9.56 16.95 8.67
C VAL A 329 9.20 16.97 10.14
N THR A 330 8.45 17.98 10.59
CA THR A 330 7.99 18.07 11.98
C THR A 330 7.12 16.87 12.37
N SER A 331 6.25 16.39 11.49
CA SER A 331 5.45 15.19 11.74
C SER A 331 6.29 13.92 11.87
N VAL A 332 7.36 13.78 11.06
CA VAL A 332 8.29 12.65 11.15
C VAL A 332 9.07 12.69 12.45
N LEU A 333 9.57 13.87 12.84
CA LEU A 333 10.33 14.03 14.07
C LEU A 333 9.47 13.85 15.34
N LYS A 334 8.22 14.30 15.31
CA LYS A 334 7.26 14.07 16.39
C LYS A 334 6.98 12.58 16.61
N ARG A 335 7.04 11.77 15.55
CA ARG A 335 6.95 10.31 15.68
C ARG A 335 8.15 9.75 16.45
N ALA A 336 9.35 10.26 16.19
CA ALA A 336 10.53 9.85 16.94
C ALA A 336 10.40 10.16 18.44
N GLU A 337 9.82 11.32 18.79
CA GLU A 337 9.51 11.66 20.19
C GLU A 337 8.57 10.62 20.83
N GLN A 338 7.53 10.20 20.10
CA GLN A 338 6.59 9.19 20.57
C GLN A 338 7.23 7.80 20.72
N ASP A 339 8.04 7.39 19.75
CA ASP A 339 8.69 6.08 19.74
C ASP A 339 9.73 5.95 20.88
N PHE A 340 10.36 7.07 21.29
CA PHE A 340 11.36 7.13 22.36
C PHE A 340 10.82 7.65 23.71
N GLY A 341 9.54 8.06 23.77
CA GLY A 341 8.90 8.56 24.98
C GLY A 341 9.49 9.89 25.51
N LEU A 342 9.90 10.78 24.59
CA LEU A 342 10.56 12.07 24.87
C LEU A 342 9.58 13.23 25.13
#